data_AF-A0A9X8DP05-F1
#
_entry.id   AF-A0A9X8DP05-F1
#
_cell.length_a   1.000
_cell.length_b   1.000
_cell.length_c   1.000
_cell.angle_alpha   90.00
_cell.angle_beta   90.00
_cell.angle_gamma   90.00
#
_symmetry.space_group_name_H-M   'P 1'
#
loop_
_entity.id
_entity.type
_entity.pdbx_description
1 polymer ?
#
loop_
_entity_poly.entity_id
_entity_poly.type
_entity_poly.pdbx_seq_one_letter_code
_entity_poly.pdbx_strand_id
1 'polypeptide(L)'
;MGGDCFLLHYDAATKKVSALNGSGRSAQALTLEQARKDCPGQAAFALDNVHAITVPGAVAGWVDAVDAWGSLTIDQVLRPAIDLAKSGFPVSTQTAVAWKRGYDLAQHTSTFVDPIKVSYEGVDVYEVPPNGQGITALMALNLLKQVDGDGWKQQHNSAQYLHTLIEVLRLAFLDTRWFVTDPAFEHVPVAEL
;
A
#
# COMPACT_ATOMS: atom_id res chain seq x y z
N MET A 1 -1.58 3.12 17.00
CA MET A 1 -1.01 3.17 15.64
C MET A 1 -1.46 1.90 14.94
N GLY A 2 -2.32 2.02 13.92
CA GLY A 2 -3.13 0.88 13.44
C GLY A 2 -3.33 0.81 11.94
N GLY A 3 -2.37 1.33 11.19
CA GLY A 3 -2.43 1.30 9.74
C GLY A 3 -1.39 0.35 9.16
N ASP A 4 -1.14 0.57 7.88
CA ASP A 4 -0.23 -0.20 7.06
C ASP A 4 1.12 0.52 6.92
N CYS A 5 2.15 -0.24 6.57
CA CYS A 5 3.46 0.29 6.20
C CYS A 5 3.96 -0.39 4.92
N PHE A 6 4.37 0.43 3.96
CA PHE A 6 5.04 0.00 2.74
C PHE A 6 6.34 0.79 2.63
N LEU A 7 7.47 0.11 2.51
CA LEU A 7 8.78 0.75 2.44
C LEU A 7 9.57 0.22 1.25
N LEU A 8 10.19 1.14 0.53
CA LEU A 8 11.25 0.85 -0.42
C LEU A 8 12.57 1.36 0.17
N HIS A 9 13.58 0.51 0.18
CA HIS A 9 14.92 0.85 0.63
C HIS A 9 15.92 0.67 -0.51
N TYR A 10 16.65 1.73 -0.82
CA TYR A 10 17.73 1.70 -1.79
C TYR A 10 19.09 1.72 -1.08
N ASP A 11 19.86 0.65 -1.24
CA ASP A 11 21.24 0.59 -0.80
C ASP A 11 22.13 1.23 -1.87
N ALA A 12 22.77 2.35 -1.53
CA ALA A 12 23.62 3.10 -2.46
C ALA A 12 24.96 2.40 -2.76
N ALA A 13 25.47 1.57 -1.85
CA ALA A 13 26.73 0.85 -2.05
C ALA A 13 26.53 -0.32 -3.01
N THR A 14 25.45 -1.09 -2.83
CA THR A 14 25.14 -2.25 -3.69
C THR A 14 24.25 -1.90 -4.88
N LYS A 15 23.69 -0.69 -4.91
CA LYS A 15 22.69 -0.23 -5.88
C LYS A 15 21.45 -1.12 -5.94
N LYS A 16 21.09 -1.75 -4.82
CA LYS A 16 19.95 -2.70 -4.74
C LYS A 16 18.75 -2.03 -4.10
N VAL A 17 17.57 -2.26 -4.67
CA VAL A 17 16.28 -1.92 -4.06
C VAL A 17 15.73 -3.13 -3.32
N SER A 18 15.27 -2.92 -2.09
CA SER A 18 14.54 -3.91 -1.29
C SER A 18 13.17 -3.34 -0.91
N ALA A 19 12.18 -4.21 -0.68
CA ALA A 19 10.84 -3.81 -0.27
C ALA A 19 10.45 -4.50 1.05
N LEU A 20 9.65 -3.78 1.85
CA LEU A 20 9.01 -4.30 3.05
C LEU A 20 7.51 -4.05 2.95
N ASN A 21 6.73 -5.12 3.15
CA ASN A 21 5.28 -5.08 3.22
C ASN A 21 4.82 -5.34 4.66
N GLY A 22 4.54 -4.25 5.38
CA GLY A 22 3.88 -4.22 6.68
C GLY A 22 2.43 -3.78 6.57
N SER A 23 1.72 -4.19 5.51
CA SER A 23 0.27 -4.00 5.42
C SER A 23 -0.47 -4.91 6.38
N GLY A 24 -1.67 -4.49 6.76
CA GLY A 24 -2.53 -5.27 7.59
C GLY A 24 -3.09 -6.48 6.86
N ARG A 25 -3.07 -7.62 7.53
CA ARG A 25 -3.65 -8.89 7.05
C ARG A 25 -5.08 -9.01 7.56
N SER A 26 -5.90 -9.83 6.90
CA SER A 26 -7.17 -10.26 7.48
C SER A 26 -6.91 -11.03 8.78
N ALA A 27 -7.88 -11.02 9.69
CA ALA A 27 -7.78 -11.81 10.92
C ALA A 27 -7.67 -13.31 10.55
N GLN A 28 -6.72 -14.02 11.18
CA GLN A 28 -6.40 -15.42 10.83
C GLN A 28 -7.61 -16.35 10.88
N ALA A 29 -8.56 -16.10 11.79
CA ALA A 29 -9.76 -16.90 11.96
C ALA A 29 -10.93 -16.48 11.05
N LEU A 30 -10.80 -15.37 10.31
CA LEU A 30 -11.87 -14.87 9.44
C LEU A 30 -11.87 -15.63 8.11
N THR A 31 -12.98 -16.32 7.84
CA THR A 31 -13.23 -16.97 6.54
C THR A 31 -14.20 -16.15 5.70
N LEU A 32 -14.14 -16.30 4.38
CA LEU A 32 -15.07 -15.65 3.45
C LEU A 32 -16.54 -16.02 3.74
N GLU A 33 -16.80 -17.29 4.10
CA GLU A 33 -18.13 -17.77 4.46
C GLU A 33 -18.64 -17.06 5.72
N GLN A 34 -17.80 -16.97 6.75
CA GLN A 34 -18.15 -16.29 8.00
C GLN A 34 -18.41 -14.80 7.76
N ALA A 35 -17.55 -14.14 6.97
CA ALA A 35 -17.74 -12.74 6.57
C ALA A 35 -19.07 -12.49 5.83
N ARG A 36 -19.44 -13.37 4.89
CA ARG A 36 -20.72 -13.28 4.16
C ARG A 36 -21.93 -13.53 5.05
N LYS A 37 -21.79 -14.45 6.01
CA LYS A 37 -22.83 -14.73 7.00
C LYS A 37 -23.07 -13.55 7.93
N ASP A 38 -22.00 -12.90 8.38
CA ASP A 38 -22.07 -11.75 9.28
C ASP A 38 -22.53 -10.47 8.57
N CYS A 39 -22.29 -10.36 7.26
CA CYS A 39 -22.64 -9.21 6.43
C CYS A 39 -23.42 -9.64 5.16
N PRO A 40 -24.64 -10.18 5.30
CA PRO A 40 -25.36 -10.76 4.18
C PRO A 40 -25.72 -9.72 3.12
N GLY A 41 -25.42 -10.03 1.85
CA GLY A 41 -25.75 -9.19 0.70
C GLY A 41 -24.90 -7.92 0.57
N GLN A 42 -23.86 -7.74 1.40
CA GLN A 42 -22.95 -6.61 1.29
C GLN A 42 -21.79 -6.95 0.34
N ALA A 43 -21.51 -6.04 -0.60
CA ALA A 43 -20.37 -6.16 -1.50
C ALA A 43 -19.02 -5.72 -0.87
N ALA A 44 -19.09 -4.97 0.24
CA ALA A 44 -17.94 -4.50 1.01
C ALA A 44 -18.36 -4.22 2.47
N PHE A 45 -17.42 -4.27 3.40
CA PHE A 45 -17.67 -3.92 4.80
C PHE A 45 -17.77 -2.40 4.95
N ALA A 46 -18.74 -1.95 5.75
CA ALA A 46 -18.78 -0.56 6.22
C ALA A 46 -17.51 -0.24 7.03
N LEU A 47 -17.01 1.00 6.95
CA LEU A 47 -15.74 1.39 7.59
C LEU A 47 -15.73 1.31 9.12
N ASP A 48 -16.89 1.28 9.73
CA ASP A 48 -17.10 1.11 11.18
C ASP A 48 -17.42 -0.36 11.57
N ASN A 49 -17.40 -1.28 10.60
CA ASN A 49 -17.58 -2.70 10.86
C ASN A 49 -16.25 -3.32 11.34
N VAL A 50 -16.33 -4.25 12.29
CA VAL A 50 -15.16 -4.99 12.79
C VAL A 50 -14.41 -5.74 11.68
N HIS A 51 -15.12 -6.23 10.66
CA HIS A 51 -14.53 -6.92 9.51
C HIS A 51 -13.77 -5.96 8.56
N ALA A 52 -13.95 -4.64 8.68
CA ALA A 52 -13.15 -3.65 7.97
C ALA A 52 -11.80 -3.35 8.67
N ILE A 53 -11.58 -3.89 9.88
CA ILE A 53 -10.33 -3.73 10.62
C ILE A 53 -9.38 -4.84 10.19
N THR A 54 -8.26 -4.47 9.59
CA THR A 54 -7.13 -5.38 9.38
C THR A 54 -6.26 -5.46 10.63
N VAL A 55 -5.58 -6.58 10.79
CA VAL A 55 -4.55 -6.77 11.81
C VAL A 55 -3.37 -5.86 11.43
N PRO A 56 -3.06 -4.75 12.12
CA PRO A 56 -2.27 -3.64 11.55
C PRO A 56 -0.76 -3.86 11.53
N GLY A 57 -0.12 -3.56 10.39
CA GLY A 57 1.28 -3.86 10.18
C GLY A 57 2.30 -2.75 10.32
N ALA A 58 1.86 -1.51 10.52
CA ALA A 58 2.79 -0.40 10.54
C ALA A 58 3.90 -0.53 11.59
N VAL A 59 3.57 -0.95 12.82
CA VAL A 59 4.55 -1.01 13.93
C VAL A 59 5.60 -2.10 13.68
N ALA A 60 5.14 -3.29 13.30
CA ALA A 60 6.06 -4.39 12.99
C ALA A 60 6.95 -4.03 11.80
N GLY A 61 6.39 -3.40 10.76
CA GLY A 61 7.16 -2.94 9.61
C GLY A 61 8.23 -1.91 9.94
N TRP A 62 7.99 -1.03 10.93
CA TRP A 62 9.01 -0.07 11.39
C TRP A 62 10.13 -0.74 12.18
N VAL A 63 9.81 -1.70 13.05
CA VAL A 63 10.81 -2.48 13.79
C VAL A 63 11.68 -3.25 12.81
N ASP A 64 11.05 -4.01 11.92
CA ASP A 64 11.73 -4.82 10.91
C ASP A 64 12.62 -3.95 10.00
N ALA A 65 12.18 -2.75 9.61
CA ALA A 65 12.98 -1.82 8.81
C ALA A 65 14.18 -1.27 9.59
N VAL A 66 14.01 -0.93 10.86
CA VAL A 66 15.10 -0.46 11.72
C VAL A 66 16.12 -1.57 11.97
N ASP A 67 15.67 -2.80 12.21
CA ASP A 67 16.55 -3.95 12.41
C ASP A 67 17.30 -4.32 11.12
N ALA A 68 16.65 -4.21 9.96
CA ALA A 68 17.25 -4.53 8.67
C ALA A 68 18.22 -3.45 8.15
N TRP A 69 17.87 -2.16 8.31
CA TRP A 69 18.53 -1.05 7.61
C TRP A 69 18.90 0.14 8.50
N GLY A 70 18.49 0.13 9.77
CA GLY A 70 18.68 1.25 10.68
C GLY A 70 20.11 1.40 11.21
N SER A 71 20.45 2.63 11.60
CA SER A 71 21.68 2.95 12.34
C SER A 71 21.41 3.41 13.77
N LEU A 72 20.14 3.53 14.15
CA LEU A 72 19.65 3.88 15.48
C LEU A 72 18.77 2.76 16.01
N THR A 73 18.67 2.63 17.33
CA THR A 73 17.72 1.71 17.96
C THR A 73 16.28 2.23 17.82
N ILE A 74 15.30 1.32 17.87
CA ILE A 74 13.88 1.72 17.82
C ILE A 74 13.50 2.68 18.98
N ASP A 75 14.12 2.55 20.15
CA ASP A 75 13.92 3.50 21.27
C ASP A 75 14.36 4.91 20.89
N GLN A 76 15.53 5.06 20.27
CA GLN A 76 16.03 6.36 19.83
C GLN A 76 15.14 6.96 18.73
N VAL A 77 14.69 6.14 17.78
CA VAL A 77 13.79 6.56 16.70
C VAL A 77 12.44 7.04 17.26
N LEU A 78 11.88 6.32 18.24
CA LEU A 78 10.56 6.62 18.79
C LEU A 78 10.58 7.69 19.91
N ARG A 79 11.73 7.99 20.51
CA ARG A 79 11.84 8.94 21.64
C ARG A 79 11.12 10.27 21.38
N PRO A 80 11.31 10.98 20.24
CA PRO A 80 10.62 12.25 20.01
C PRO A 80 9.10 12.10 19.95
N ALA A 81 8.59 11.01 19.36
CA ALA A 81 7.16 10.74 19.28
C ALA A 81 6.56 10.42 20.67
N ILE A 82 7.31 9.68 21.50
CA ILE A 82 6.93 9.39 22.90
C ILE A 82 6.83 10.68 23.70
N ASP A 83 7.78 11.59 23.55
CA ASP A 83 7.80 12.86 24.30
C ASP A 83 6.63 13.76 23.91
N LEU A 84 6.30 13.84 22.62
CA LEU A 84 5.11 14.55 22.12
C LEU A 84 3.81 13.92 22.63
N ALA A 85 3.71 12.59 22.66
CA ALA A 85 2.53 11.89 23.17
C ALA A 85 2.33 12.11 24.68
N LYS A 86 3.41 12.20 25.46
CA LYS A 86 3.36 12.44 26.91
C LYS A 86 3.12 13.90 27.27
N SER A 87 3.77 14.82 26.57
CA SER A 87 3.77 16.25 26.90
C SER A 87 2.65 17.01 26.19
N GLY A 88 2.01 16.37 25.20
CA GLY A 88 1.05 17.00 24.32
C GLY A 88 1.72 17.91 23.28
N PHE A 89 0.95 18.24 22.25
CA PHE A 89 1.33 19.20 21.23
C PHE A 89 0.04 19.83 20.65
N PRO A 90 0.11 21.07 20.14
CA PRO A 90 -1.06 21.69 19.50
C PRO A 90 -1.42 20.92 18.22
N VAL A 91 -2.69 20.53 18.11
CA VAL A 91 -3.21 19.83 16.92
C VAL A 91 -3.83 20.79 15.92
N SER A 92 -3.71 20.44 14.64
CA SER A 92 -4.43 21.15 13.58
C SER A 92 -5.95 20.93 13.70
N THR A 93 -6.73 21.85 13.13
CA THR A 93 -8.19 21.73 13.06
C THR A 93 -8.64 20.42 12.41
N GLN A 94 -7.91 19.93 11.39
CA GLN A 94 -8.23 18.70 10.69
C GLN A 94 -8.08 17.47 11.61
N THR A 95 -6.99 17.40 12.38
CA THR A 95 -6.74 16.31 13.34
C THR A 95 -7.77 16.29 14.46
N ALA A 96 -8.14 17.47 14.99
CA ALA A 96 -9.14 17.59 16.05
C ALA A 96 -10.52 17.06 15.64
N VAL A 97 -10.90 17.23 14.36
CA VAL A 97 -12.15 16.69 13.81
C VAL A 97 -12.08 15.16 13.67
N ALA A 98 -10.92 14.61 13.28
CA ALA A 98 -10.73 13.18 13.03
C ALA A 98 -10.72 12.32 14.31
N TRP A 99 -10.16 12.81 15.42
CA TRP A 99 -10.02 12.06 16.68
C TRP A 99 -11.33 11.62 17.34
N LYS A 100 -12.48 12.16 16.92
CA LYS A 100 -13.79 11.78 17.45
C LYS A 100 -14.27 10.35 17.04
N ARG A 101 -13.44 9.48 16.44
CA ARG A 101 -13.90 8.28 15.67
C ARG A 101 -13.20 6.89 15.89
N GLY A 102 -12.33 6.66 16.90
CA GLY A 102 -11.31 5.54 16.91
C GLY A 102 -11.69 4.06 17.23
N TYR A 103 -10.73 3.10 17.02
CA TYR A 103 -10.77 1.62 17.24
C TYR A 103 -9.36 0.90 17.44
N ASP A 104 -9.28 -0.45 17.73
CA ASP A 104 -8.22 -1.29 18.44
C ASP A 104 -7.59 -2.55 17.69
N LEU A 105 -6.45 -3.18 18.15
CA LEU A 105 -5.35 -3.79 17.30
C LEU A 105 -4.40 -4.96 17.79
N ALA A 106 -4.72 -5.84 18.75
CA ALA A 106 -3.68 -6.58 19.52
C ALA A 106 -2.82 -7.74 18.90
N GLN A 107 -2.88 -8.16 17.61
CA GLN A 107 -2.28 -9.46 17.15
C GLN A 107 -1.50 -9.52 15.78
N HIS A 108 -0.75 -8.50 15.33
CA HIS A 108 -0.10 -8.48 13.99
C HIS A 108 1.40 -8.88 13.90
N THR A 109 1.86 -9.36 12.72
CA THR A 109 3.29 -9.51 12.30
C THR A 109 3.55 -9.11 10.82
N SER A 110 4.71 -8.50 10.50
CA SER A 110 5.08 -8.03 9.13
C SER A 110 5.84 -9.05 8.26
N THR A 111 5.97 -8.75 6.95
CA THR A 111 6.60 -9.64 5.96
C THR A 111 7.56 -8.92 5.00
N PHE A 112 8.77 -9.46 4.83
CA PHE A 112 9.70 -9.05 3.77
C PHE A 112 9.28 -9.69 2.44
N VAL A 113 9.33 -8.90 1.36
CA VAL A 113 8.85 -9.32 0.04
C VAL A 113 9.82 -8.86 -1.06
N ASP A 114 9.86 -9.61 -2.16
CA ASP A 114 10.58 -9.18 -3.35
C ASP A 114 9.79 -8.07 -4.06
N PRO A 115 10.42 -6.93 -4.39
CA PRO A 115 9.74 -5.85 -5.09
C PRO A 115 9.38 -6.24 -6.52
N ILE A 116 8.29 -5.67 -7.02
CA ILE A 116 7.92 -5.73 -8.44
C ILE A 116 8.37 -4.44 -9.13
N LYS A 117 8.63 -4.51 -10.45
CA LYS A 117 9.12 -3.35 -11.19
C LYS A 117 8.73 -3.32 -12.65
N VAL A 118 8.75 -2.12 -13.22
CA VAL A 118 8.64 -1.87 -14.66
C VAL A 118 9.67 -0.82 -15.07
N SER A 119 10.41 -1.07 -16.15
CA SER A 119 11.30 -0.06 -16.76
C SER A 119 10.50 0.83 -17.72
N TYR A 120 10.41 2.14 -17.48
CA TYR A 120 9.69 3.10 -18.32
C TYR A 120 10.60 4.29 -18.65
N GLU A 121 10.74 4.61 -19.94
CA GLU A 121 11.58 5.74 -20.43
C GLU A 121 13.00 5.80 -19.82
N GLY A 122 13.64 4.63 -19.67
CA GLY A 122 15.00 4.53 -19.15
C GLY A 122 15.13 4.55 -17.61
N VAL A 123 14.01 4.55 -16.89
CA VAL A 123 13.96 4.50 -15.42
C VAL A 123 13.24 3.24 -14.95
N ASP A 124 13.78 2.56 -13.94
CA ASP A 124 13.07 1.46 -13.27
C ASP A 124 12.16 2.03 -12.17
N VAL A 125 10.86 1.75 -12.28
CA VAL A 125 9.85 2.09 -11.27
C VAL A 125 9.56 0.83 -10.45
N TYR A 126 9.72 0.91 -9.14
CA TYR A 126 9.55 -0.20 -8.19
C TYR A 126 8.30 0.01 -7.34
N GLU A 127 7.59 -1.07 -7.06
CA GLU A 127 6.44 -1.09 -6.15
C GLU A 127 6.52 -2.31 -5.21
N VAL A 128 5.85 -2.20 -4.07
CA VAL A 128 5.66 -3.34 -3.17
C VAL A 128 4.57 -4.25 -3.78
N PRO A 129 4.77 -5.58 -3.85
CA PRO A 129 3.76 -6.49 -4.39
C PRO A 129 2.47 -6.50 -3.56
N PRO A 130 1.38 -7.10 -4.10
CA PRO A 130 0.12 -7.30 -3.38
C PRO A 130 0.33 -7.80 -1.94
N ASN A 131 -0.54 -7.44 -1.01
CA ASN A 131 -1.91 -6.91 -1.13
C ASN A 131 -2.08 -5.40 -1.43
N GLY A 132 -1.01 -4.61 -1.53
CA GLY A 132 -1.09 -3.19 -1.87
C GLY A 132 -1.53 -2.96 -3.32
N GLN A 133 -2.21 -1.83 -3.61
CA GLN A 133 -2.66 -1.48 -4.97
C GLN A 133 -1.56 -0.80 -5.81
N GLY A 134 -0.32 -0.71 -5.34
CA GLY A 134 0.80 -0.05 -6.04
C GLY A 134 1.06 -0.59 -7.45
N ILE A 135 0.80 -1.88 -7.68
CA ILE A 135 0.89 -2.52 -9.00
C ILE A 135 0.06 -1.83 -10.10
N THR A 136 -1.00 -1.09 -9.74
CA THR A 136 -1.80 -0.27 -10.68
C THR A 136 -0.90 0.69 -11.48
N ALA A 137 0.08 1.30 -10.81
CA ALA A 137 0.99 2.24 -11.46
C ALA A 137 1.88 1.52 -12.49
N LEU A 138 2.37 0.32 -12.14
CA LEU A 138 3.20 -0.48 -13.04
C LEU A 138 2.43 -0.95 -14.28
N MET A 139 1.20 -1.40 -14.10
CA MET A 139 0.30 -1.77 -15.21
C MET A 139 0.02 -0.57 -16.12
N ALA A 140 -0.30 0.59 -15.53
CA ALA A 140 -0.53 1.82 -16.28
C ALA A 140 0.70 2.21 -17.12
N LEU A 141 1.91 2.11 -16.55
CA LEU A 141 3.15 2.38 -17.29
C LEU A 141 3.37 1.38 -18.43
N ASN A 142 3.07 0.09 -18.25
CA ASN A 142 3.15 -0.90 -19.31
C ASN A 142 2.15 -0.62 -20.45
N LEU A 143 0.92 -0.21 -20.14
CA LEU A 143 -0.07 0.21 -21.13
C LEU A 143 0.39 1.46 -21.89
N LEU A 144 0.96 2.45 -21.20
CA LEU A 144 1.49 3.66 -21.84
C LEU A 144 2.62 3.39 -22.83
N LYS A 145 3.38 2.29 -22.67
CA LYS A 145 4.38 1.88 -23.66
C LYS A 145 3.73 1.39 -24.96
N GLN A 146 2.56 0.77 -24.89
CA GLN A 146 1.87 0.22 -26.06
C GLN A 146 1.32 1.31 -26.97
N VAL A 147 1.02 2.48 -26.39
CA VAL A 147 0.56 3.69 -27.10
C VAL A 147 1.67 4.72 -27.27
N ASP A 148 2.92 4.33 -27.03
CA ASP A 148 4.04 5.23 -27.26
C ASP A 148 4.22 5.50 -28.75
N GLY A 149 4.43 6.76 -29.12
CA GLY A 149 4.48 7.19 -30.52
C GLY A 149 3.17 7.74 -31.10
N ASP A 150 2.03 7.59 -30.43
CA ASP A 150 0.72 8.14 -30.88
C ASP A 150 0.59 9.66 -30.73
N GLY A 151 1.68 10.34 -30.37
CA GLY A 151 1.72 11.79 -30.19
C GLY A 151 1.01 12.30 -28.95
N TRP A 152 0.45 11.42 -28.11
CA TRP A 152 -0.30 11.82 -26.90
C TRP A 152 0.53 12.63 -25.89
N LYS A 153 1.86 12.51 -25.91
CA LYS A 153 2.81 13.28 -25.08
C LYS A 153 3.21 14.65 -25.66
N GLN A 154 2.76 15.02 -26.85
CA GLN A 154 3.24 16.24 -27.54
C GLN A 154 2.91 17.52 -26.77
N GLN A 155 1.76 17.57 -26.09
CA GLN A 155 1.37 18.71 -25.27
C GLN A 155 0.81 18.22 -23.93
N HIS A 156 1.54 18.51 -22.86
CA HIS A 156 1.11 18.23 -21.49
C HIS A 156 -0.26 18.87 -21.19
N ASN A 157 -1.13 18.13 -20.52
CA ASN A 157 -2.52 18.51 -20.19
C ASN A 157 -3.43 18.88 -21.38
N SER A 158 -3.03 18.55 -22.61
CA SER A 158 -3.97 18.57 -23.74
C SER A 158 -5.09 17.54 -23.54
N ALA A 159 -6.19 17.70 -24.27
CA ALA A 159 -7.29 16.75 -24.22
C ALA A 159 -6.84 15.32 -24.57
N GLN A 160 -5.95 15.16 -25.57
CA GLN A 160 -5.40 13.87 -25.95
C GLN A 160 -4.52 13.28 -24.84
N TYR A 161 -3.64 14.09 -24.25
CA TYR A 161 -2.80 13.67 -23.12
C TYR A 161 -3.65 13.14 -21.95
N LEU A 162 -4.64 13.93 -21.53
CA LEU A 162 -5.51 13.56 -20.41
C LEU A 162 -6.38 12.34 -20.76
N HIS A 163 -6.91 12.27 -21.98
CA HIS A 163 -7.70 11.14 -22.43
C HIS A 163 -6.91 9.83 -22.36
N THR A 164 -5.69 9.81 -22.90
CA THR A 164 -4.82 8.63 -22.84
C THR A 164 -4.53 8.21 -21.39
N LEU A 165 -4.18 9.15 -20.52
CA LEU A 165 -3.94 8.84 -19.10
C LEU A 165 -5.18 8.30 -18.40
N ILE A 166 -6.36 8.89 -18.66
CA ILE A 166 -7.62 8.46 -18.06
C ILE A 166 -7.96 7.03 -18.49
N GLU A 167 -7.91 6.74 -19.79
CA GLU A 167 -8.30 5.41 -20.29
C GLU A 167 -7.30 4.33 -19.84
N VAL A 168 -6.00 4.64 -19.82
CA VAL A 168 -5.00 3.72 -19.28
C VAL A 168 -5.22 3.45 -17.80
N LEU A 169 -5.43 4.49 -16.98
CA LEU A 169 -5.69 4.31 -15.56
C LEU A 169 -7.00 3.54 -15.33
N ARG A 170 -8.05 3.79 -16.12
CA ARG A 170 -9.31 3.04 -16.02
C ARG A 170 -9.10 1.55 -16.23
N LEU A 171 -8.32 1.14 -17.22
CA LEU A 171 -7.98 -0.25 -17.46
C LEU A 171 -7.14 -0.82 -16.31
N ALA A 172 -6.10 -0.12 -15.88
CA ALA A 172 -5.26 -0.58 -14.78
C ALA A 172 -6.03 -0.74 -13.46
N PHE A 173 -6.93 0.19 -13.14
CA PHE A 173 -7.79 0.09 -11.97
C PHE A 173 -8.84 -1.01 -12.08
N LEU A 174 -9.33 -1.33 -13.28
CA LEU A 174 -10.29 -2.42 -13.48
C LEU A 174 -9.67 -3.75 -13.05
N ASP A 175 -8.49 -4.07 -13.59
CA ASP A 175 -7.78 -5.31 -13.29
C ASP A 175 -7.27 -5.33 -11.83
N THR A 176 -6.79 -4.19 -11.32
CA THR A 176 -6.41 -4.10 -9.90
C THR A 176 -7.58 -4.45 -8.98
N ARG A 177 -8.77 -3.90 -9.24
CA ARG A 177 -9.96 -4.19 -8.42
C ARG A 177 -10.43 -5.64 -8.54
N TRP A 178 -10.16 -6.29 -9.66
CA TRP A 178 -10.60 -7.66 -9.91
C TRP A 178 -9.64 -8.71 -9.34
N PHE A 179 -8.33 -8.46 -9.46
CA PHE A 179 -7.30 -9.46 -9.19
C PHE A 179 -6.44 -9.19 -7.95
N VAL A 180 -6.26 -7.92 -7.54
CA VAL A 180 -5.34 -7.59 -6.43
C VAL A 180 -6.02 -7.79 -5.09
N THR A 181 -5.47 -8.74 -4.33
CA THR A 181 -5.90 -9.09 -2.98
C THR A 181 -4.71 -9.66 -2.20
N ASP A 182 -4.94 -10.22 -1.01
CA ASP A 182 -3.90 -10.88 -0.23
C ASP A 182 -3.46 -12.21 -0.88
N PRO A 183 -2.19 -12.31 -1.34
CA PRO A 183 -1.68 -13.51 -2.01
C PRO A 183 -1.55 -14.73 -1.08
N ALA A 184 -1.67 -14.56 0.25
CA ALA A 184 -1.73 -15.67 1.18
C ALA A 184 -3.09 -16.39 1.19
N PHE A 185 -4.13 -15.76 0.62
CA PHE A 185 -5.49 -16.29 0.62
C PHE A 185 -6.01 -16.60 -0.79
N GLU A 186 -5.59 -15.84 -1.80
CA GLU A 186 -6.03 -15.99 -3.18
C GLU A 186 -4.87 -15.85 -4.17
N HIS A 187 -4.98 -16.45 -5.35
CA HIS A 187 -3.95 -16.32 -6.38
C HIS A 187 -4.02 -14.95 -7.07
N VAL A 188 -2.95 -14.15 -6.98
CA VAL A 188 -2.81 -12.88 -7.71
C VAL A 188 -1.82 -13.07 -8.87
N PRO A 189 -2.26 -12.93 -10.14
CA PRO A 189 -1.44 -13.20 -11.33
C PRO A 189 -0.47 -12.04 -11.64
N VAL A 190 0.42 -11.70 -10.70
CA VAL A 190 1.31 -10.54 -10.76
C VAL A 190 2.18 -10.48 -12.02
N ALA A 191 2.57 -11.62 -12.58
CA ALA A 191 3.41 -11.65 -13.79
C ALA A 191 2.62 -11.40 -15.09
N GLU A 192 1.30 -11.57 -15.06
CA GLU A 192 0.41 -11.42 -16.22
C GLU A 192 -0.24 -10.03 -16.27
N LEU A 193 -0.21 -9.30 -15.14
CA LEU A 193 -0.67 -7.90 -14.97
C LEU A 193 0.45 -6.90 -15.30
#